data_AF-A0A7S0YJL7-F1
#
_entry.id   AF-A0A7S0YJL7-F1
#
_cell.length_a   1.000
_cell.length_b   1.000
_cell.length_c   1.000
_cell.angle_alpha   90.00
_cell.angle_beta   90.00
_cell.angle_gamma   90.00
#
_symmetry.space_group_name_H-M   'P 1'
#
loop_
_entity.id
_entity.type
_entity.pdbx_description
1 polymer ?
#
loop_
_entity_poly.entity_id
_entity_poly.type
_entity_poly.pdbx_seq_one_letter_code
_entity_poly.pdbx_strand_id
1 'polypeptide(L)'
;LGPPPVDRYFSAFYYYRWWSKNEPAPGPDEFHETAVRQIGQWNECVAKNGLATCVFLYEPQQLVKGMYVEFIEEWLEAWPRSQLLFIRNEDYAIAPREHLDAVFEFLGVKAPENELEWTRFVAMPQKNKSKTRKVMWPKTREVLEEFYRPFNERLAKVLEDERYLWREEEEKEEKEEKEGKEEKVGETDAGIKKEEKETEKTSEKTNAAM
;
A
#
# COMPACT_ATOMS: atom_id res chain seq x y z
N LEU A 1 10.84 -4.20 -7.42
CA LEU A 1 10.75 -3.40 -6.18
C LEU A 1 9.58 -3.96 -5.36
N GLY A 2 9.51 -3.63 -4.06
CA GLY A 2 8.39 -4.04 -3.21
C GLY A 2 7.09 -3.29 -3.57
N PRO A 3 5.99 -3.54 -2.84
CA PRO A 3 4.78 -2.72 -2.92
C PRO A 3 5.08 -1.25 -2.53
N PRO A 4 4.10 -0.32 -2.57
CA PRO A 4 4.32 1.07 -2.16
C PRO A 4 4.91 1.11 -0.74
N PRO A 5 5.71 2.13 -0.39
CA PRO A 5 6.50 2.11 0.85
C PRO A 5 5.64 1.95 2.12
N VAL A 6 4.41 2.47 2.08
CA VAL A 6 3.38 2.32 3.12
C VAL A 6 2.98 0.84 3.28
N ASP A 7 2.53 0.19 2.21
CA ASP A 7 2.11 -1.22 2.23
C ASP A 7 3.29 -2.17 2.48
N ARG A 8 4.50 -1.80 2.05
CA ARG A 8 5.73 -2.54 2.35
C ARG A 8 6.02 -2.52 3.84
N TYR A 9 5.91 -1.36 4.48
CA TYR A 9 6.10 -1.21 5.91
C TYR A 9 5.01 -1.95 6.71
N PHE A 10 3.75 -1.84 6.28
CA PHE A 10 2.63 -2.59 6.85
C PHE A 10 2.83 -4.10 6.77
N SER A 11 3.19 -4.60 5.59
CA SER A 11 3.49 -6.01 5.38
C SER A 11 4.62 -6.49 6.28
N ALA A 12 5.69 -5.70 6.39
CA ALA A 12 6.84 -6.01 7.24
C ALA A 12 6.48 -6.13 8.72
N PHE A 13 5.60 -5.26 9.23
CA PHE A 13 5.14 -5.29 10.62
C PHE A 13 4.48 -6.63 10.99
N TYR A 14 3.71 -7.22 10.08
CA TYR A 14 3.07 -8.53 10.30
C TYR A 14 3.99 -9.70 9.93
N TYR A 15 4.85 -9.56 8.92
CA TYR A 15 5.68 -10.64 8.41
C TYR A 15 6.82 -11.02 9.35
N TYR A 16 7.56 -10.03 9.89
CA TYR A 16 8.77 -10.29 10.65
C TYR A 16 8.53 -10.71 12.12
N ARG A 17 7.32 -11.11 12.50
CA ARG A 17 6.94 -11.51 13.89
C ARG A 17 7.39 -12.91 14.30
N TRP A 18 8.57 -13.35 13.87
CA TRP A 18 9.06 -14.71 14.13
C TRP A 18 9.23 -15.05 15.63
N TRP A 19 9.37 -14.03 16.48
CA TRP A 19 9.54 -14.16 17.94
C TRP A 19 8.24 -14.29 18.75
N SER A 20 7.07 -14.05 18.15
CA SER A 20 5.78 -14.09 18.86
C SER A 20 4.73 -14.92 18.11
N LYS A 21 5.06 -16.20 17.87
CA LYS A 21 4.15 -17.16 17.23
C LYS A 21 2.94 -17.53 18.11
N ASN A 22 3.05 -17.30 19.42
CA ASN A 22 2.07 -17.73 20.41
C ASN A 22 1.13 -16.60 20.87
N GLU A 23 1.36 -15.35 20.46
CA GLU A 23 0.46 -14.23 20.76
C GLU A 23 -0.50 -13.98 19.59
N PRO A 24 -1.69 -13.42 19.87
CA PRO A 24 -2.56 -12.93 18.81
C PRO A 24 -1.82 -11.93 17.91
N ALA A 25 -2.20 -11.92 16.63
CA ALA A 25 -1.67 -10.93 15.70
C ALA A 25 -2.09 -9.52 16.15
N PRO A 26 -1.16 -8.54 16.13
CA PRO A 26 -1.39 -7.21 16.65
C PRO A 26 -2.52 -6.51 15.90
N GLY A 27 -3.27 -5.70 16.62
CA GLY A 27 -4.35 -4.91 16.04
C GLY A 27 -3.85 -3.77 15.14
N PRO A 28 -4.74 -3.14 14.37
CA PRO A 28 -4.41 -1.95 13.57
C PRO A 28 -4.03 -0.74 14.43
N ASP A 29 -4.47 -0.69 15.69
CA ASP A 29 -4.07 0.26 16.73
C ASP A 29 -2.60 0.12 17.12
N GLU A 30 -2.13 -1.09 17.41
CA GLU A 30 -0.72 -1.35 17.70
C GLU A 30 0.19 -0.99 16.51
N PHE A 31 -0.28 -1.23 15.28
CA PHE A 31 0.44 -0.80 14.09
C PHE A 31 0.52 0.72 14.00
N HIS A 32 -0.58 1.43 14.26
CA HIS A 32 -0.61 2.90 14.28
C HIS A 32 0.37 3.48 15.31
N GLU A 33 0.33 2.99 16.55
CA GLU A 33 1.24 3.42 17.61
C GLU A 33 2.70 3.15 17.25
N THR A 34 2.97 1.99 16.64
CA THR A 34 4.31 1.64 16.17
C THR A 34 4.79 2.58 15.07
N ALA A 35 3.94 2.89 14.09
CA ALA A 35 4.26 3.79 12.99
C ALA A 35 4.59 5.20 13.51
N VAL A 36 3.72 5.78 14.34
CA VAL A 36 3.93 7.12 14.92
C VAL A 36 5.19 7.18 15.76
N ARG A 37 5.42 6.16 16.61
CA ARG A 37 6.63 6.08 17.43
C ARG A 37 7.90 5.97 16.59
N GLN A 38 7.90 5.15 15.54
CA GLN A 38 9.06 4.97 14.67
C GLN A 38 9.35 6.22 13.82
N ILE A 39 8.33 6.93 13.37
CA ILE A 39 8.50 8.25 12.73
C ILE A 39 9.12 9.26 13.71
N GLY A 40 8.67 9.27 14.97
CA GLY A 40 9.27 10.11 16.02
C GLY A 40 10.76 9.79 16.24
N GLN A 41 11.11 8.50 16.38
CA GLN A 41 12.49 8.05 16.52
C GLN A 41 13.37 8.44 15.32
N TRP A 42 12.83 8.31 14.10
CA TRP A 42 13.51 8.76 12.90
C TRP A 42 13.79 10.27 12.94
N ASN A 43 12.78 11.08 13.25
CA ASN A 43 12.91 12.53 13.31
C ASN A 43 13.94 12.98 14.36
N GLU A 44 13.94 12.35 15.54
CA GLU A 44 14.94 12.59 16.59
C GLU A 44 16.35 12.22 16.12
N CYS A 45 16.50 11.09 15.43
CA CYS A 45 17.78 10.68 14.87
C CYS A 45 18.28 11.72 13.86
N VAL A 46 17.44 12.13 12.91
CA VAL A 46 17.81 13.08 11.85
C VAL A 46 18.18 14.44 12.45
N ALA A 47 17.42 14.92 13.44
CA ALA A 47 17.72 16.17 14.13
C ALA A 47 19.08 16.13 14.85
N LYS A 48 19.47 14.97 15.39
CA LYS A 48 20.70 14.81 16.17
C LYS A 48 21.93 14.52 15.31
N ASN A 49 21.79 13.66 14.29
CA ASN A 49 22.92 13.09 13.55
C ASN A 49 22.91 13.42 12.04
N GLY A 50 21.82 13.97 11.52
CA GLY A 50 21.62 14.18 10.10
C GLY A 50 21.04 12.96 9.36
N LEU A 51 20.48 13.20 8.17
CA LEU A 51 19.76 12.19 7.38
C LEU A 51 20.65 11.00 7.01
N ALA A 52 21.80 11.26 6.38
CA ALA A 52 22.69 10.20 5.88
C ALA A 52 23.12 9.22 6.99
N THR A 53 23.42 9.73 8.19
CA THR A 53 23.78 8.88 9.33
C THR A 53 22.62 8.00 9.77
N CYS A 54 21.38 8.50 9.80
CA CYS A 54 20.22 7.71 10.21
C CYS A 54 19.81 6.66 9.18
N VAL A 55 19.96 6.97 7.87
CA VAL A 55 19.84 5.97 6.80
C VAL A 55 20.87 4.86 7.01
N PHE A 56 22.15 5.22 7.23
CA PHE A 56 23.24 4.26 7.43
C PHE A 56 23.05 3.38 8.67
N LEU A 57 22.59 3.96 9.79
CA LEU A 57 22.27 3.22 11.01
C LEU A 57 21.05 2.31 10.84
N TYR A 58 20.22 2.57 9.84
CA TYR A 58 19.09 1.73 9.49
C TYR A 58 18.08 1.60 10.65
N GLU A 59 17.80 2.72 11.32
CA GLU A 59 16.95 2.80 12.50
C GLU A 59 15.87 3.89 12.32
N PRO A 60 14.57 3.56 12.39
CA PRO A 60 13.98 2.23 12.56
C PRO A 60 14.01 1.38 11.28
N GLN A 61 14.52 0.16 11.38
CA GLN A 61 14.87 -0.72 10.26
C GLN A 61 13.84 -0.83 9.13
N GLN A 62 12.58 -1.10 9.48
CA GLN A 62 11.56 -1.38 8.48
C GLN A 62 11.01 -0.10 7.86
N LEU A 63 11.02 1.01 8.59
CA LEU A 63 10.60 2.32 8.11
C LEU A 63 11.63 2.85 7.10
N VAL A 64 12.91 2.85 7.46
CA VAL A 64 14.01 3.35 6.60
C VAL A 64 14.08 2.63 5.26
N LYS A 65 13.86 1.32 5.23
CA LYS A 65 13.78 0.53 3.99
C LYS A 65 12.74 1.02 2.96
N GLY A 66 11.75 1.82 3.38
CA GLY A 66 10.73 2.38 2.49
C GLY A 66 11.22 3.65 1.77
N MET A 67 12.32 4.24 2.23
CA MET A 67 12.94 5.42 1.63
C MET A 67 13.78 4.99 0.43
N TYR A 68 13.14 4.46 -0.61
CA TYR A 68 13.84 3.78 -1.70
C TYR A 68 14.90 4.65 -2.39
N VAL A 69 14.65 5.97 -2.49
CA VAL A 69 15.57 6.92 -3.12
C VAL A 69 16.93 6.96 -2.44
N GLU A 70 16.97 6.84 -1.11
CA GLU A 70 18.23 6.90 -0.33
C GLU A 70 19.18 5.76 -0.68
N PHE A 71 18.62 4.63 -1.15
CA PHE A 71 19.42 3.53 -1.65
C PHE A 71 19.64 3.68 -3.15
N ILE A 72 18.59 3.94 -3.92
CA ILE A 72 18.64 3.96 -5.39
C ILE A 72 19.65 4.99 -5.92
N GLU A 73 19.79 6.14 -5.28
CA GLU A 73 20.81 7.14 -5.65
C GLU A 73 22.24 6.56 -5.54
N GLU A 74 22.58 5.87 -4.45
CA GLU A 74 23.90 5.22 -4.30
C GLU A 74 24.15 4.16 -5.38
N TRP A 75 23.11 3.42 -5.78
CA TRP A 75 23.24 2.41 -6.85
C TRP A 75 23.45 3.07 -8.22
N LEU A 76 22.81 4.21 -8.47
CA LEU A 76 22.97 4.98 -9.72
C LEU A 76 24.32 5.71 -9.78
N GLU A 77 24.91 6.05 -8.65
CA GLU A 77 26.28 6.56 -8.57
C GLU A 77 27.31 5.46 -8.89
N ALA A 78 27.06 4.23 -8.41
CA ALA A 78 27.97 3.11 -8.59
C ALA A 78 27.83 2.40 -9.94
N TRP A 79 26.64 2.41 -10.55
CA TRP A 79 26.32 1.66 -11.76
C TRP A 79 25.60 2.53 -12.81
N PRO A 80 25.94 2.37 -14.11
CA PRO A 80 25.18 2.98 -15.19
C PRO A 80 23.69 2.65 -15.11
N ARG A 81 22.83 3.64 -15.37
CA ARG A 81 21.36 3.49 -15.37
C ARG A 81 20.87 2.33 -16.25
N SER A 82 21.55 2.04 -17.35
CA SER A 82 21.23 0.95 -18.28
C SER A 82 21.49 -0.45 -17.71
N GLN A 83 22.25 -0.57 -16.62
CA GLN A 83 22.49 -1.83 -15.91
C GLN A 83 21.54 -2.04 -14.73
N LEU A 84 20.52 -1.18 -14.59
CA LEU A 84 19.53 -1.24 -13.53
C LEU A 84 18.13 -1.29 -14.13
N LEU A 85 17.35 -2.29 -13.76
CA LEU A 85 15.94 -2.40 -14.11
C LEU A 85 15.07 -2.21 -12.87
N PHE A 86 14.22 -1.18 -12.90
CA PHE A 86 13.27 -0.89 -11.83
C PHE A 86 11.87 -1.35 -12.24
N ILE A 87 11.30 -2.27 -11.48
CA ILE A 87 9.96 -2.83 -11.71
C ILE A 87 9.07 -2.47 -10.55
N ARG A 88 7.96 -1.78 -10.84
CA ARG A 88 6.86 -1.51 -9.90
C ARG A 88 6.05 -2.78 -9.70
N ASN A 89 5.79 -3.12 -8.45
CA ASN A 89 5.07 -4.35 -8.13
C ASN A 89 3.59 -4.26 -8.51
N GLU A 90 3.03 -3.04 -8.49
CA GLU A 90 1.66 -2.73 -8.84
C GLU A 90 1.42 -2.98 -10.33
N ASP A 91 2.32 -2.46 -11.17
CA ASP A 91 2.25 -2.64 -12.63
C ASP A 91 2.50 -4.11 -13.02
N TYR A 92 3.45 -4.77 -12.37
CA TYR A 92 3.68 -6.20 -12.54
C TYR A 92 2.46 -7.04 -12.16
N ALA A 93 1.73 -6.68 -11.11
CA ALA A 93 0.53 -7.40 -10.69
C ALA A 93 -0.61 -7.28 -11.71
N ILE A 94 -0.68 -6.16 -12.43
CA ILE A 94 -1.69 -5.90 -13.48
C ILE A 94 -1.28 -6.55 -14.81
N ALA A 95 -0.02 -6.40 -15.20
CA ALA A 95 0.52 -6.82 -16.49
C ALA A 95 1.80 -7.67 -16.33
N PRO A 96 1.70 -8.89 -15.75
CA PRO A 96 2.88 -9.70 -15.42
C PRO A 96 3.69 -10.09 -16.65
N ARG A 97 3.02 -10.37 -17.78
CA ARG A 97 3.69 -10.74 -19.03
C ARG A 97 4.59 -9.62 -19.56
N GLU A 98 4.04 -8.42 -19.71
CA GLU A 98 4.77 -7.24 -20.20
C GLU A 98 6.02 -6.96 -19.36
N HIS A 99 5.90 -7.02 -18.05
CA HIS A 99 7.01 -6.77 -17.14
C HIS A 99 8.04 -7.90 -17.14
N LEU A 100 7.61 -9.16 -17.36
CA LEU A 100 8.54 -10.28 -17.54
C LEU A 100 9.26 -10.22 -18.88
N ASP A 101 8.60 -9.77 -19.95
CA ASP A 101 9.25 -9.50 -21.23
C ASP A 101 10.39 -8.49 -21.07
N ALA A 102 10.13 -7.38 -20.36
CA ALA A 102 11.17 -6.39 -20.02
C ALA A 102 12.32 -7.00 -19.21
N VAL A 103 12.05 -7.94 -18.30
CA VAL A 103 13.09 -8.68 -17.55
C VAL A 103 13.93 -9.54 -18.48
N PHE A 104 13.32 -10.31 -19.38
CA PHE A 104 14.03 -11.19 -20.30
C PHE A 104 14.92 -10.39 -21.25
N GLU A 105 14.40 -9.29 -21.80
CA GLU A 105 15.16 -8.36 -22.65
C GLU A 105 16.35 -7.77 -21.90
N PHE A 106 16.11 -7.23 -20.70
CA PHE A 106 17.16 -6.63 -19.88
C PHE A 106 18.28 -7.62 -19.51
N LEU A 107 17.93 -8.87 -19.21
CA LEU A 107 18.89 -9.92 -18.88
C LEU A 107 19.56 -10.53 -20.12
N GLY A 108 19.09 -10.21 -21.33
CA GLY A 108 19.59 -10.79 -22.58
C GLY A 108 19.33 -12.30 -22.69
N VAL A 109 18.24 -12.78 -22.10
CA VAL A 109 17.86 -14.21 -22.11
C VAL A 109 16.61 -14.44 -22.96
N LYS A 110 16.41 -15.69 -23.37
CA LYS A 110 15.26 -16.09 -24.17
C LYS A 110 13.95 -16.03 -23.37
N ALA A 111 12.97 -15.28 -23.87
CA ALA A 111 11.60 -15.27 -23.37
C ALA A 111 10.79 -16.50 -23.87
N PRO A 112 9.69 -16.88 -23.19
CA PRO A 112 8.76 -17.88 -23.67
C PRO A 112 8.24 -17.59 -25.09
N GLU A 113 8.26 -18.59 -25.97
CA GLU A 113 8.05 -18.39 -27.42
C GLU A 113 6.57 -18.37 -27.83
N ASN A 114 5.71 -19.00 -27.04
CA ASN A 114 4.32 -19.24 -27.40
C ASN A 114 3.40 -19.09 -26.19
N GLU A 115 2.10 -18.95 -26.47
CA GLU A 115 1.08 -18.70 -25.45
C GLU A 115 0.99 -19.82 -24.39
N LEU A 116 1.28 -21.05 -24.78
CA LEU A 116 1.25 -22.19 -23.85
C LEU A 116 2.37 -22.11 -22.82
N GLU A 117 3.58 -21.73 -23.25
CA GLU A 117 4.71 -21.50 -22.33
C GLU A 117 4.44 -20.32 -21.40
N TRP A 118 3.91 -19.22 -21.94
CA TRP A 118 3.49 -18.06 -21.14
C TRP A 118 2.46 -18.43 -20.07
N THR A 119 1.41 -19.15 -20.47
CA THR A 119 0.37 -19.62 -19.54
C THR A 119 0.96 -20.45 -18.41
N ARG A 120 1.88 -21.38 -18.72
CA ARG A 120 2.53 -22.22 -17.71
C ARG A 120 3.44 -21.42 -16.78
N PHE A 121 4.17 -20.45 -17.33
CA PHE A 121 5.10 -19.64 -16.58
C PHE A 121 4.38 -18.73 -15.58
N VAL A 122 3.34 -18.03 -16.03
CA VAL A 122 2.54 -17.12 -15.18
C VAL A 122 1.66 -17.89 -14.19
N ALA A 123 1.22 -19.11 -14.52
CA ALA A 123 0.42 -19.94 -13.63
C ALA A 123 1.22 -20.63 -12.50
N MET A 124 2.54 -20.43 -12.42
CA MET A 124 3.33 -21.01 -11.34
C MET A 124 2.82 -20.56 -9.96
N PRO A 125 2.62 -21.49 -9.01
CA PRO A 125 2.02 -21.15 -7.73
C PRO A 125 2.96 -20.23 -6.93
N GLN A 126 2.46 -19.05 -6.59
CA GLN A 126 3.21 -18.15 -5.71
C GLN A 126 3.25 -18.75 -4.30
N LYS A 127 4.45 -18.86 -3.74
CA LYS A 127 4.69 -19.31 -2.37
C LYS A 127 4.66 -18.12 -1.41
N ASN A 128 4.47 -18.38 -0.11
CA ASN A 128 4.51 -17.38 0.96
C ASN A 128 3.47 -16.24 0.85
N LYS A 129 2.30 -16.49 0.24
CA LYS A 129 1.18 -15.54 0.31
C LYS A 129 0.67 -15.44 1.75
N SER A 130 0.47 -14.22 2.23
CA SER A 130 -0.30 -14.01 3.46
C SER A 130 -1.70 -14.57 3.26
N LYS A 131 -2.15 -15.45 4.17
CA LYS A 131 -3.50 -16.02 4.16
C LYS A 131 -4.54 -15.10 4.79
N THR A 132 -4.10 -14.01 5.43
CA THR A 132 -4.97 -13.09 6.16
C THR A 132 -4.85 -11.69 5.58
N ARG A 133 -5.98 -11.13 5.14
CA ARG A 133 -6.09 -9.72 4.76
C ARG A 133 -6.18 -8.90 6.03
N LYS A 134 -5.08 -8.25 6.41
CA LYS A 134 -5.06 -7.23 7.47
C LYS A 134 -5.39 -5.88 6.84
N VAL A 135 -6.12 -5.04 7.58
CA VAL A 135 -6.55 -3.73 7.11
C VAL A 135 -5.84 -2.68 7.96
N MET A 136 -5.21 -1.71 7.29
CA MET A 136 -4.61 -0.54 7.93
C MET A 136 -5.71 0.48 8.20
N TRP A 137 -5.61 1.22 9.31
CA TRP A 137 -6.47 2.38 9.51
C TRP A 137 -6.14 3.50 8.51
N PRO A 138 -7.15 4.21 7.96
CA PRO A 138 -6.93 5.34 7.05
C PRO A 138 -6.00 6.40 7.64
N LYS A 139 -6.20 6.78 8.92
CA LYS A 139 -5.31 7.73 9.62
C LYS A 139 -3.85 7.28 9.69
N THR A 140 -3.59 5.97 9.69
CA THR A 140 -2.21 5.45 9.73
C THR A 140 -1.58 5.53 8.35
N ARG A 141 -2.37 5.26 7.29
CA ARG A 141 -1.94 5.42 5.91
C ARG A 141 -1.55 6.87 5.65
N GLU A 142 -2.44 7.82 5.98
CA GLU A 142 -2.21 9.26 5.81
C GLU A 142 -0.88 9.72 6.44
N VAL A 143 -0.64 9.36 7.71
CA VAL A 143 0.60 9.69 8.42
C VAL A 143 1.84 9.10 7.74
N LEU A 144 1.75 7.87 7.24
CA LEU A 144 2.87 7.22 6.54
C LEU A 144 3.09 7.80 5.14
N GLU A 145 2.02 8.17 4.42
CA GLU A 145 2.11 8.82 3.12
C GLU A 145 2.73 10.20 3.22
N GLU A 146 2.32 11.01 4.21
CA GLU A 146 2.96 12.29 4.52
C GLU A 146 4.45 12.11 4.83
N PHE A 147 4.79 11.10 5.63
CA PHE A 147 6.17 10.78 5.96
C PHE A 147 7.01 10.39 4.72
N TYR A 148 6.48 9.54 3.84
CA TYR A 148 7.22 9.07 2.66
C TYR A 148 7.22 10.06 1.50
N ARG A 149 6.30 11.03 1.46
CA ARG A 149 6.13 12.02 0.39
C ARG A 149 7.44 12.64 -0.11
N PRO A 150 8.31 13.23 0.73
CA PRO A 150 9.55 13.85 0.25
C PRO A 150 10.53 12.86 -0.39
N PHE A 151 10.53 11.60 0.06
CA PHE A 151 11.37 10.54 -0.52
C PHE A 151 10.81 10.06 -1.87
N ASN A 152 9.48 9.96 -1.97
CA ASN A 152 8.78 9.53 -3.19
C ASN A 152 8.89 10.58 -4.30
N GLU A 153 8.79 11.87 -3.95
CA GLU A 153 9.00 12.98 -4.88
C GLU A 153 10.42 13.01 -5.44
N ARG A 154 11.42 12.81 -4.58
CA ARG A 154 12.81 12.65 -5.03
C ARG A 154 12.99 11.42 -5.90
N LEU A 155 12.40 10.28 -5.52
CA LEU A 155 12.48 9.04 -6.29
C LEU A 155 11.93 9.22 -7.71
N ALA A 156 10.73 9.79 -7.82
CA ALA A 156 10.08 10.06 -9.10
C ALA A 156 10.95 10.95 -10.00
N LYS A 157 11.61 11.96 -9.41
CA LYS A 157 12.55 12.80 -10.14
C LYS A 157 13.81 12.06 -10.58
N VAL A 158 14.42 11.26 -9.69
CA VAL A 158 15.65 10.50 -9.96
C VAL A 158 15.42 9.43 -11.04
N LEU A 159 14.24 8.80 -11.04
CA LEU A 159 13.87 7.78 -12.02
C LEU A 159 13.16 8.34 -13.26
N GLU A 160 12.87 9.65 -13.28
CA GLU A 160 12.10 10.34 -14.33
C GLU A 160 10.74 9.66 -14.60
N ASP A 161 10.05 9.26 -13.53
CA ASP A 161 8.82 8.49 -13.57
C ASP A 161 7.87 8.90 -12.44
N GLU A 162 6.82 9.66 -12.79
CA GLU A 162 5.83 10.20 -11.85
C GLU A 162 4.99 9.11 -11.18
N ARG A 163 4.99 7.88 -11.70
CA ARG A 163 4.21 6.79 -11.08
C ARG A 163 4.76 6.39 -9.71
N TYR A 164 6.00 6.76 -9.39
CA TYR A 164 6.59 6.64 -8.05
C TYR A 164 6.10 7.69 -7.04
N LEU A 165 5.21 8.59 -7.44
CA LEU A 165 4.50 9.47 -6.51
C LEU A 165 3.36 8.75 -5.80
N TRP A 166 2.89 7.60 -6.34
CA TRP A 166 1.78 6.79 -5.82
C TRP A 166 0.46 7.55 -5.58
N ARG A 167 0.21 8.64 -6.30
CA ARG A 167 -1.05 9.43 -6.23
C ARG A 167 -2.29 8.65 -6.71
N GLU A 168 -2.10 7.62 -7.53
CA GLU A 168 -3.19 6.78 -8.07
C GLU A 168 -3.93 5.97 -6.99
N GLU A 169 -3.32 5.76 -5.82
CA GLU A 169 -3.96 5.10 -4.68
C GLU A 169 -4.82 6.08 -3.89
N GLU A 170 -4.38 7.34 -3.74
CA GLU A 170 -5.17 8.44 -3.15
C GLU A 170 -6.50 8.60 -3.92
N GLU A 171 -6.48 8.50 -5.25
CA GLU A 171 -7.68 8.62 -6.10
C GLU A 171 -8.63 7.41 -6.04
N LYS A 172 -8.12 6.20 -5.78
CA LYS A 172 -8.94 4.99 -5.64
C LYS A 172 -9.63 4.96 -4.29
N GLU A 173 -8.92 5.32 -3.22
CA GLU A 173 -9.49 5.40 -1.88
C GLU A 173 -10.54 6.52 -1.77
N GLU A 174 -10.32 7.67 -2.43
CA GLU A 174 -11.33 8.72 -2.52
C GLU A 174 -12.61 8.26 -3.25
N LYS A 175 -12.49 7.41 -4.27
CA LYS A 175 -13.65 6.86 -5.00
C LYS A 175 -14.40 5.84 -4.17
N GLU A 176 -13.69 4.91 -3.52
CA GLU A 176 -14.29 3.92 -2.61
C GLU A 176 -14.95 4.59 -1.38
N GLU A 177 -14.38 5.69 -0.86
CA GLU A 177 -14.99 6.45 0.24
C GLU A 177 -16.23 7.25 -0.21
N LYS A 178 -16.23 7.79 -1.43
CA LYS A 178 -17.40 8.46 -2.03
C LYS A 178 -18.54 7.47 -2.30
N GLU A 179 -18.24 6.30 -2.87
CA GLU A 179 -19.20 5.23 -3.12
C GLU A 179 -19.76 4.64 -1.80
N GLY A 180 -18.90 4.43 -0.79
CA GLY A 180 -19.34 3.97 0.54
C GLY A 180 -20.16 5.00 1.33
N LYS A 181 -20.00 6.30 1.05
CA LYS A 181 -20.87 7.37 1.60
C LYS A 181 -22.21 7.43 0.87
N GLU A 182 -22.25 7.27 -0.45
CA GLU A 182 -23.49 7.20 -1.23
C GLU A 182 -24.33 5.97 -0.85
N GLU A 183 -23.70 4.81 -0.61
CA GLU A 183 -24.39 3.59 -0.18
C GLU A 183 -25.02 3.75 1.22
N LYS A 184 -24.31 4.40 2.16
CA LYS A 184 -24.87 4.73 3.49
C LYS A 184 -25.99 5.76 3.44
N VAL A 185 -25.93 6.75 2.55
CA VAL A 185 -27.01 7.73 2.35
C VAL A 185 -28.25 7.03 1.76
N GLY A 186 -28.07 6.12 0.81
CA GLY A 186 -29.15 5.30 0.25
C GLY A 186 -29.81 4.37 1.27
N GLU A 187 -29.05 3.83 2.23
CA GLU A 187 -29.56 2.99 3.32
C GLU A 187 -30.34 3.81 4.36
N THR A 188 -29.90 5.04 4.67
CA THR A 188 -30.66 5.97 5.53
C THR A 188 -31.96 6.46 4.90
N ASP A 189 -31.97 6.76 3.59
CA ASP A 189 -33.19 7.15 2.86
C ASP A 189 -34.21 6.00 2.73
N ALA A 190 -33.73 4.76 2.60
CA ALA A 190 -34.58 3.58 2.60
C ALA A 190 -35.17 3.27 4.00
N GLY A 191 -34.44 3.59 5.07
CA GLY A 191 -34.90 3.50 6.45
C GLY A 191 -36.01 4.51 6.78
N ILE A 192 -35.82 5.78 6.38
CA ILE A 192 -36.80 6.86 6.60
C ILE A 192 -38.12 6.58 5.87
N LYS A 193 -38.06 6.10 4.62
CA LYS A 193 -39.26 5.72 3.84
C LYS A 193 -40.03 4.53 4.41
N LYS A 194 -39.38 3.67 5.22
CA LYS A 194 -40.05 2.56 5.92
C LYS A 194 -40.79 3.04 7.16
N GLU A 195 -40.20 3.95 7.93
CA GLU A 195 -40.84 4.53 9.12
C GLU A 195 -42.05 5.41 8.76
N GLU A 196 -41.97 6.21 7.69
CA GLU A 196 -43.12 7.01 7.21
C GLU A 196 -44.31 6.12 6.81
N LYS A 197 -44.05 4.99 6.13
CA LYS A 197 -45.09 4.03 5.73
C LYS A 197 -45.73 3.29 6.90
N GLU A 198 -45.01 3.09 8.01
CA GLU A 198 -45.58 2.49 9.22
C GLU A 198 -46.40 3.51 10.03
N THR A 199 -45.98 4.77 10.07
CA THR A 199 -46.77 5.83 10.74
C THR A 199 -48.10 6.11 10.03
N GLU A 200 -48.13 6.12 8.70
CA GLU A 200 -49.35 6.35 7.91
C GLU A 200 -50.38 5.21 8.06
N LYS A 201 -49.89 3.97 8.16
CA LYS A 201 -50.73 2.77 8.38
C LYS A 201 -51.32 2.70 9.80
N THR A 202 -50.74 3.43 10.74
CA THR A 202 -51.19 3.48 12.14
C THR A 202 -52.23 4.60 12.35
N SER A 203 -52.17 5.69 11.58
CA SER A 203 -53.21 6.73 11.56
C SER A 203 -54.51 6.31 10.85
N GLU A 204 -54.45 5.43 9.84
CA GLU A 204 -55.67 4.92 9.19
C GLU A 204 -56.47 3.95 10.07
N LYS A 205 -55.81 3.23 11.00
CA LYS A 205 -56.50 2.31 11.92
C LYS A 205 -57.19 2.99 13.11
N THR A 206 -56.85 4.24 13.41
CA THR A 206 -57.44 4.97 14.55
C THR A 206 -58.71 5.76 14.15
N ASN A 207 -58.91 6.06 12.87
CA ASN A 207 -60.13 6.74 12.37
C ASN A 207 -61.28 5.80 11.97
N ALA A 208 -61.12 4.48 12.12
CA ALA A 208 -62.17 3.50 11.85
C ALA A 208 -62.87 2.97 13.12
N ALA A 209 -62.56 3.53 14.29
CA ALA A 209 -63.05 3.09 15.60
C ALA A 209 -63.76 4.19 16.42
N MET A 210 -64.37 5.17 15.75
CA MET A 210 -65.33 6.11 16.35
C MET A 210 -66.65 6.11 15.58
#